data_AF-A0A1Y2TG91-F1
#
_entry.id   AF-A0A1Y2TG91-F1
#
_cell.length_a   1.000
_cell.length_b   1.000
_cell.length_c   1.000
_cell.angle_alpha   90.00
_cell.angle_beta   90.00
_cell.angle_gamma   90.00
#
_symmetry.space_group_name_H-M   'P 1'
#
loop_
_entity.id
_entity.type
_entity.pdbx_description
1 polymer ?
#
loop_
_entity_poly.entity_id
_entity_poly.type
_entity_poly.pdbx_seq_one_letter_code
_entity_poly.pdbx_strand_id
1 'polypeptide(L)'
;MAYDYALVHLKYTIPLASLLTFILAPLLTRLDLYEALTLILVAFFATLPWDSYLIRHGIWTYPPDAIAGPRLLGVPAEELFFFIIQTYITSMLYILLNKPVLHAKFLTNNEDSSPKSQRISTLGQALLIGCIIVGASLVGKGFKGTYLGLILIWACPFALLTWSFSGSFLIGLPFVCIATPIIVPTVYLWVVDELALGRGTWAIESGTKLGWRLWGSLELEEAIFFLGIREAIEILRRKSRSFYLASSVFPGRLRIDLVLLYSFCRVADDLIDDSRTESEALTWIKKLTDYLNLVYGSDDQLPSPTHIINDFIWKKFPRETCTVGELCLWLVFHHCETKLPSDKETILVIAAQTMGHALQYVNIARDILIDAEMGRVYLPTNWLKEEDLTPQDIIKDPKQPRVEKLRQKLLDYAFKEYERSRPVMNMLPGQVRGPLIVAVESYMEIGRVLRERIGVPSQTRRGRATVPRLRRLWVAWKNLWSER
;
A
#
# COMPACT_ATOMS: atom_id res chain seq x y z
N MET A 1 -3.35 22.33 -40.24
CA MET A 1 -3.14 23.68 -39.67
C MET A 1 -2.25 23.51 -38.44
N ALA A 2 -1.36 24.46 -38.14
CA ALA A 2 -0.27 24.37 -37.14
C ALA A 2 -0.64 24.06 -35.66
N TYR A 3 -1.84 23.53 -35.38
CA TYR A 3 -2.34 23.25 -34.04
C TYR A 3 -3.19 21.97 -33.99
N ASP A 4 -3.21 21.15 -35.04
CA ASP A 4 -4.13 20.02 -35.14
C ASP A 4 -3.97 19.05 -33.96
N TYR A 5 -2.74 18.80 -33.47
CA TYR A 5 -2.53 17.94 -32.32
C TYR A 5 -3.01 18.59 -30.99
N ALA A 6 -2.70 19.86 -30.77
CA ALA A 6 -3.20 20.58 -29.59
C ALA A 6 -4.74 20.67 -29.56
N LEU A 7 -5.38 20.79 -30.72
CA LEU A 7 -6.84 20.78 -30.87
C LEU A 7 -7.47 19.43 -30.50
N VAL A 8 -6.78 18.31 -30.76
CA VAL A 8 -7.23 16.98 -30.30
C VAL A 8 -7.33 16.97 -28.77
N HIS A 9 -6.32 17.49 -28.06
CA HIS A 9 -6.37 17.54 -26.60
C HIS A 9 -7.48 18.46 -26.08
N LEU A 10 -7.61 19.65 -26.66
CA LEU A 10 -8.61 20.62 -26.25
C LEU A 10 -10.04 20.11 -26.44
N LYS A 11 -10.27 19.28 -27.47
CA LYS A 11 -11.59 18.76 -27.81
C LYS A 11 -11.93 17.45 -27.10
N TYR A 12 -10.96 16.56 -26.91
CA TYR A 12 -11.24 15.17 -26.52
C TYR A 12 -10.62 14.75 -25.19
N THR A 13 -9.43 15.21 -24.82
CA THR A 13 -8.77 14.76 -23.58
C THR A 13 -9.01 15.71 -22.41
N ILE A 14 -8.85 17.02 -22.58
CA ILE A 14 -9.05 18.02 -21.52
C ILE A 14 -10.49 18.08 -21.02
N PRO A 15 -11.53 18.05 -21.89
CA PRO A 15 -12.91 18.05 -21.42
C PRO A 15 -13.26 16.78 -20.64
N LEU A 16 -12.80 15.60 -21.12
CA LEU A 16 -13.02 14.34 -20.41
C LEU A 16 -12.30 14.34 -19.05
N ALA A 17 -11.02 14.76 -19.02
CA ALA A 17 -10.26 14.87 -17.78
C ALA A 17 -10.99 15.78 -16.79
N SER A 18 -11.42 16.96 -17.24
CA SER A 18 -12.13 17.94 -16.40
C SER A 18 -13.46 17.40 -15.88
N LEU A 19 -14.23 16.70 -16.72
CA LEU A 19 -15.48 16.06 -16.34
C LEU A 19 -15.25 14.97 -15.29
N LEU A 20 -14.27 14.10 -15.51
CA LEU A 20 -13.92 13.05 -14.55
C LEU A 20 -13.45 13.65 -13.22
N THR A 21 -12.60 14.68 -13.26
CA THR A 21 -12.17 15.41 -12.05
C THR A 21 -13.35 16.02 -11.31
N PHE A 22 -14.32 16.60 -12.02
CA PHE A 22 -15.51 17.19 -11.41
C PHE A 22 -16.40 16.13 -10.75
N ILE A 23 -16.68 15.03 -11.44
CA ILE A 23 -17.48 13.90 -10.92
C ILE A 23 -16.80 13.28 -9.70
N LEU A 24 -15.48 13.14 -9.74
CA LEU A 24 -14.69 12.51 -8.68
C LEU A 24 -14.29 13.46 -7.57
N ALA A 25 -14.33 14.78 -7.75
CA ALA A 25 -13.93 15.79 -6.77
C ALA A 25 -14.44 15.52 -5.32
N PRO A 26 -15.71 15.13 -5.09
CA PRO A 26 -16.19 14.84 -3.74
C PRO A 26 -15.68 13.49 -3.18
N LEU A 27 -15.16 12.61 -4.03
CA LEU A 27 -14.69 11.27 -3.69
C LEU A 27 -13.15 11.16 -3.67
N LEU A 28 -12.45 12.11 -4.29
CA LEU A 28 -10.99 12.13 -4.39
C LEU A 28 -10.36 12.38 -3.03
N THR A 29 -9.54 11.42 -2.61
CA THR A 29 -8.66 11.61 -1.47
C THR A 29 -7.33 12.19 -1.92
N ARG A 30 -6.54 12.73 -0.98
CA ARG A 30 -5.15 13.10 -1.27
C ARG A 30 -4.31 11.89 -1.73
N LEU A 31 -4.75 10.64 -1.53
CA LEU A 31 -4.00 9.47 -2.08
C LEU A 31 -4.15 9.48 -3.55
N ASP A 32 -5.39 9.58 -3.99
CA ASP A 32 -5.80 9.33 -5.34
C ASP A 32 -5.07 10.33 -6.26
N LEU A 33 -4.83 11.54 -5.74
CA LEU A 33 -3.99 12.56 -6.36
C LEU A 33 -2.49 12.22 -6.33
N TYR A 34 -1.94 11.66 -5.25
CA TYR A 34 -0.53 11.22 -5.19
C TYR A 34 -0.28 9.95 -6.01
N GLU A 35 -1.22 9.02 -6.02
CA GLU A 35 -1.30 7.82 -6.86
C GLU A 35 -1.24 8.28 -8.31
N ALA A 36 -2.25 9.04 -8.77
CA ALA A 36 -2.29 9.56 -10.13
C ALA A 36 -1.02 10.34 -10.51
N LEU A 37 -0.46 11.15 -9.60
CA LEU A 37 0.80 11.85 -9.85
C LEU A 37 1.99 10.89 -10.01
N THR A 38 2.08 9.84 -9.19
CA THR A 38 3.12 8.81 -9.29
C THR A 38 2.95 7.98 -10.57
N LEU A 39 1.70 7.70 -10.95
CA LEU A 39 1.29 7.12 -12.23
C LEU A 39 1.74 8.00 -13.40
N ILE A 40 1.56 9.30 -13.33
CA ILE A 40 2.06 10.20 -14.38
C ILE A 40 3.59 10.17 -14.45
N LEU A 41 4.29 10.32 -13.31
CA LEU A 41 5.74 10.46 -13.30
C LEU A 41 6.47 9.24 -13.88
N VAL A 42 6.19 8.03 -13.40
CA VAL A 42 6.89 6.85 -13.91
C VAL A 42 6.53 6.55 -15.39
N ALA A 43 5.38 7.02 -15.91
CA ALA A 43 4.89 6.70 -17.26
C ALA A 43 5.58 7.66 -18.21
N PHE A 44 5.64 8.93 -17.82
CA PHE A 44 6.46 9.94 -18.45
C PHE A 44 7.92 9.51 -18.58
N PHE A 45 8.57 9.11 -17.47
CA PHE A 45 9.99 8.73 -17.50
C PHE A 45 10.26 7.37 -18.17
N ALA A 46 9.32 6.44 -18.16
CA ALA A 46 9.46 5.15 -18.85
C ALA A 46 9.23 5.26 -20.36
N THR A 47 8.33 6.15 -20.80
CA THR A 47 7.94 6.28 -22.21
C THR A 47 8.86 7.24 -22.97
N LEU A 48 9.31 8.33 -22.33
CA LEU A 48 10.12 9.37 -22.97
C LEU A 48 11.37 8.85 -23.71
N PRO A 49 12.20 7.94 -23.15
CA PRO A 49 13.37 7.41 -23.85
C PRO A 49 12.99 6.55 -25.07
N TRP A 50 11.87 5.83 -24.99
CA TRP A 50 11.38 4.94 -26.03
C TRP A 50 10.79 5.74 -27.21
N ASP A 51 9.91 6.71 -26.92
CA ASP A 51 9.38 7.64 -27.92
C ASP A 51 10.48 8.44 -28.61
N SER A 52 11.42 8.95 -27.82
CA SER A 52 12.60 9.64 -28.35
C SER A 52 13.40 8.76 -29.31
N TYR A 53 13.49 7.46 -29.04
CA TYR A 53 14.17 6.51 -29.92
C TYR A 53 13.40 6.31 -31.23
N LEU A 54 12.08 6.11 -31.16
CA LEU A 54 11.23 5.91 -32.34
C LEU A 54 11.26 7.09 -33.31
N ILE A 55 11.19 8.31 -32.78
CA ILE A 55 11.22 9.53 -33.59
C ILE A 55 12.58 9.71 -34.26
N ARG A 56 13.69 9.45 -33.53
CA ARG A 56 15.05 9.60 -34.08
C ARG A 56 15.37 8.60 -35.18
N HIS A 57 14.76 7.42 -35.16
CA HIS A 57 14.96 6.37 -36.16
C HIS A 57 13.93 6.42 -37.29
N GLY A 58 13.09 7.46 -37.36
CA GLY A 58 12.09 7.65 -38.41
C GLY A 58 10.92 6.65 -38.35
N ILE A 59 10.83 5.83 -37.31
CA ILE A 59 9.76 4.84 -37.14
C ILE A 59 8.44 5.56 -36.83
N TRP A 60 8.52 6.66 -36.07
CA TRP A 60 7.39 7.53 -35.76
C TRP A 60 7.68 8.94 -36.28
N THR A 61 6.79 9.47 -37.10
CA THR A 61 6.93 10.84 -37.64
C THR A 61 5.68 11.68 -37.37
N TYR A 62 5.93 12.98 -37.19
CA TYR A 62 4.89 13.98 -37.05
C TYR A 62 5.05 15.04 -38.14
N PRO A 63 3.98 15.40 -38.86
CA PRO A 63 4.00 16.50 -39.81
C PRO A 63 4.43 17.79 -39.10
N PRO A 64 5.37 18.56 -39.66
CA PRO A 64 5.80 19.84 -39.08
C PRO A 64 4.65 20.83 -38.93
N ASP A 65 3.61 20.69 -39.75
CA ASP A 65 2.43 21.55 -39.76
C ASP A 65 1.34 21.14 -38.75
N ALA A 66 1.57 20.08 -37.95
CA ALA A 66 0.61 19.56 -36.97
C ALA A 66 1.00 19.82 -35.50
N ILE A 67 2.26 20.22 -35.26
CA ILE A 67 2.86 20.45 -33.94
C ILE A 67 3.15 21.93 -33.74
N ALA A 68 2.79 22.48 -32.58
CA ALA A 68 3.06 23.86 -32.18
C ALA A 68 4.14 23.98 -31.09
N GLY A 69 4.30 22.95 -30.25
CA GLY A 69 5.08 23.01 -29.01
C GLY A 69 6.60 22.74 -29.15
N PRO A 70 7.40 23.11 -28.12
CA PRO A 70 8.82 22.79 -28.06
C PRO A 70 9.06 21.29 -27.97
N ARG A 71 10.22 20.81 -28.43
CA ARG A 71 10.58 19.39 -28.39
C ARG A 71 11.51 19.08 -27.21
N LEU A 72 11.22 18.01 -26.48
CA LEU A 72 12.11 17.44 -25.46
C LEU A 72 12.68 16.12 -25.97
N LEU A 73 14.00 16.01 -26.08
CA LEU A 73 14.69 14.82 -26.66
C LEU A 73 14.25 14.42 -28.08
N GLY A 74 13.50 15.28 -28.78
CA GLY A 74 12.92 15.01 -30.11
C GLY A 74 11.41 14.79 -30.08
N VAL A 75 10.81 14.59 -28.91
CA VAL A 75 9.38 14.38 -28.69
C VAL A 75 8.65 15.74 -28.57
N PRO A 76 7.57 15.99 -29.32
CA PRO A 76 6.83 17.26 -29.26
C PRO A 76 6.08 17.43 -27.93
N ALA A 77 5.87 18.68 -27.49
CA ALA A 77 5.24 18.96 -26.20
C ALA A 77 3.81 18.42 -26.08
N GLU A 78 3.09 18.34 -27.19
CA GLU A 78 1.75 17.76 -27.29
C GLU A 78 1.78 16.26 -26.94
N GLU A 79 2.78 15.53 -27.43
CA GLU A 79 2.98 14.11 -27.09
C GLU A 79 3.39 13.94 -25.62
N LEU A 80 4.27 14.81 -25.11
CA LEU A 80 4.62 14.84 -23.69
C LEU A 80 3.40 15.11 -22.80
N PHE A 81 2.50 15.98 -23.26
CA PHE A 81 1.23 16.25 -22.60
C PHE A 81 0.28 15.06 -22.71
N PHE A 82 0.27 14.36 -23.84
CA PHE A 82 -0.48 13.13 -24.04
C PHE A 82 -0.11 12.07 -23.00
N PHE A 83 1.19 11.84 -22.74
CA PHE A 83 1.66 10.93 -21.68
C PHE A 83 1.03 11.24 -20.32
N ILE A 84 0.91 12.53 -20.00
CA ILE A 84 0.38 13.02 -18.73
C ILE A 84 -1.13 12.86 -18.68
N ILE A 85 -1.84 13.42 -19.67
CA ILE A 85 -3.31 13.50 -19.62
C ILE A 85 -3.97 12.13 -19.84
N GLN A 86 -3.37 11.28 -20.66
CA GLN A 86 -3.85 9.91 -20.83
C GLN A 86 -3.72 9.12 -19.53
N THR A 87 -2.54 9.16 -18.90
CA THR A 87 -2.31 8.48 -17.61
C THR A 87 -3.25 9.03 -16.54
N TYR A 88 -3.52 10.34 -16.55
CA TYR A 88 -4.48 10.99 -15.65
C TYR A 88 -5.92 10.49 -15.87
N ILE A 89 -6.42 10.50 -17.11
CA ILE A 89 -7.78 10.05 -17.46
C ILE A 89 -7.98 8.58 -17.05
N THR A 90 -7.03 7.71 -17.39
CA THR A 90 -7.07 6.29 -17.02
C THR A 90 -7.08 6.11 -15.50
N SER A 91 -6.27 6.88 -14.77
CA SER A 91 -6.25 6.85 -13.30
C SER A 91 -7.59 7.28 -12.70
N MET A 92 -8.20 8.35 -13.21
CA MET A 92 -9.50 8.84 -12.74
C MET A 92 -10.63 7.85 -13.05
N LEU A 93 -10.68 7.30 -14.27
CA LEU A 93 -11.66 6.25 -14.63
C LEU A 93 -11.49 5.01 -13.75
N TYR A 94 -10.27 4.60 -13.46
CA TYR A 94 -10.01 3.50 -12.53
C TYR A 94 -10.60 3.80 -11.14
N ILE A 95 -10.33 4.97 -10.57
CA ILE A 95 -10.86 5.37 -9.25
C ILE A 95 -12.39 5.39 -9.25
N LEU A 96 -13.00 5.86 -10.35
CA LEU A 96 -14.46 5.90 -10.51
C LEU A 96 -15.09 4.51 -10.55
N LEU A 97 -14.46 3.58 -11.27
CA LEU A 97 -15.01 2.25 -11.54
C LEU A 97 -14.68 1.22 -10.44
N ASN A 98 -13.59 1.41 -9.69
CA ASN A 98 -13.05 0.42 -8.75
C ASN A 98 -12.95 0.90 -7.28
N LYS A 99 -13.74 1.91 -6.88
CA LYS A 99 -13.79 2.40 -5.48
C LYS A 99 -13.90 1.22 -4.49
N PRO A 100 -13.09 1.17 -3.40
CA PRO A 100 -12.54 -0.06 -2.80
C PRO A 100 -13.51 -0.91 -1.95
N VAL A 101 -14.82 -0.84 -2.19
CA VAL A 101 -15.80 -1.59 -1.38
C VAL A 101 -15.83 -3.09 -1.76
N LEU A 102 -15.29 -3.49 -2.92
CA LEU A 102 -15.50 -4.84 -3.47
C LEU A 102 -14.23 -5.71 -3.58
N HIS A 103 -13.01 -5.15 -3.57
CA HIS A 103 -11.77 -5.92 -3.79
C HIS A 103 -11.33 -6.78 -2.58
N ALA A 104 -11.71 -6.40 -1.36
CA ALA A 104 -11.36 -7.15 -0.15
C ALA A 104 -11.96 -8.57 -0.12
N LYS A 105 -13.08 -8.79 -0.82
CA LYS A 105 -13.79 -10.08 -0.89
C LYS A 105 -13.08 -11.12 -1.76
N PHE A 106 -12.24 -10.67 -2.69
CA PHE A 106 -11.57 -11.53 -3.69
C PHE A 106 -10.10 -11.82 -3.35
N LEU A 107 -9.63 -11.32 -2.21
CA LEU A 107 -8.41 -11.79 -1.55
C LEU A 107 -8.70 -13.13 -0.88
N THR A 108 -8.85 -14.19 -1.68
CA THR A 108 -9.21 -15.53 -1.19
C THR A 108 -8.06 -16.22 -0.45
N ASN A 109 -8.42 -16.92 0.62
CA ASN A 109 -7.59 -17.89 1.33
C ASN A 109 -7.59 -19.24 0.60
N ASN A 110 -6.43 -19.89 0.57
CA ASN A 110 -6.21 -21.33 0.33
C ASN A 110 -6.18 -21.95 -1.08
N GLU A 111 -6.30 -21.23 -2.19
CA GLU A 111 -6.16 -21.83 -3.54
C GLU A 111 -5.15 -21.18 -4.50
N ASP A 112 -4.35 -20.20 -4.06
CA ASP A 112 -3.29 -19.63 -4.93
C ASP A 112 -2.15 -20.60 -5.24
N SER A 113 -2.08 -21.70 -4.51
CA SER A 113 -1.25 -22.87 -4.78
C SER A 113 -2.07 -24.06 -5.29
N SER A 114 -3.21 -23.81 -5.93
CA SER A 114 -3.72 -24.83 -6.86
C SER A 114 -2.65 -25.00 -7.93
N PRO A 115 -2.23 -26.25 -8.24
CA PRO A 115 -1.26 -26.49 -9.29
C PRO A 115 -1.72 -25.89 -10.64
N LYS A 116 -3.01 -25.61 -10.80
CA LYS A 116 -3.58 -24.90 -11.96
C LYS A 116 -3.28 -23.39 -11.94
N SER A 117 -3.45 -22.70 -10.81
CA SER A 117 -3.15 -21.25 -10.68
C SER A 117 -1.65 -20.99 -10.84
N GLN A 118 -0.82 -21.81 -10.19
CA GLN A 118 0.64 -21.71 -10.32
C GLN A 118 1.10 -22.04 -11.75
N ARG A 119 0.49 -23.03 -12.41
CA ARG A 119 0.73 -23.28 -13.84
C ARG A 119 0.33 -22.10 -14.71
N ILE A 120 -0.82 -21.46 -14.47
CA ILE A 120 -1.27 -20.29 -15.25
C ILE A 120 -0.34 -19.09 -15.03
N SER A 121 0.09 -18.85 -13.79
CA SER A 121 1.05 -17.79 -13.46
C SER A 121 2.39 -18.03 -14.15
N THR A 122 2.96 -19.24 -14.03
CA THR A 122 4.20 -19.64 -14.71
C THR A 122 4.07 -19.63 -16.24
N LEU A 123 2.93 -20.05 -16.79
CA LEU A 123 2.65 -19.98 -18.23
C LEU A 123 2.59 -18.52 -18.70
N GLY A 124 1.97 -17.63 -17.92
CA GLY A 124 1.94 -16.20 -18.19
C GLY A 124 3.34 -15.57 -18.16
N GLN A 125 4.17 -15.95 -17.19
CA GLN A 125 5.59 -15.53 -17.14
C GLN A 125 6.36 -16.04 -18.37
N ALA A 126 6.20 -17.32 -18.72
CA ALA A 126 6.86 -17.92 -19.88
C ALA A 126 6.41 -17.26 -21.19
N LEU A 127 5.12 -16.94 -21.31
CA LEU A 127 4.56 -16.22 -22.45
C LEU A 127 5.13 -14.80 -22.56
N LEU A 128 5.19 -14.06 -21.45
CA LEU A 128 5.74 -12.70 -21.41
C LEU A 128 7.25 -12.69 -21.70
N ILE A 129 8.01 -13.65 -21.16
CA ILE A 129 9.43 -13.85 -21.51
C ILE A 129 9.57 -14.19 -23.00
N GLY A 130 8.70 -15.06 -23.52
CA GLY A 130 8.62 -15.38 -24.95
C GLY A 130 8.38 -14.13 -25.81
N CYS A 131 7.44 -13.27 -25.41
CA CYS A 131 7.17 -12.00 -26.07
C CYS A 131 8.40 -11.08 -26.07
N ILE A 132 9.15 -10.99 -24.97
CA ILE A 132 10.40 -10.21 -24.90
C ILE A 132 11.44 -10.78 -25.88
N ILE A 133 11.61 -12.11 -25.93
CA ILE A 133 12.56 -12.78 -26.84
C ILE A 133 12.16 -12.56 -28.29
N VAL A 134 10.88 -12.72 -28.61
CA VAL A 134 10.34 -12.45 -29.96
C VAL A 134 10.55 -10.99 -30.32
N GLY A 135 10.27 -10.07 -29.39
CA GLY A 135 10.51 -8.65 -29.59
C GLY A 135 11.98 -8.34 -29.88
N ALA A 136 12.90 -8.88 -29.08
CA ALA A 136 14.34 -8.76 -29.28
C ALA A 136 14.80 -9.32 -30.64
N SER A 137 14.22 -10.46 -31.07
CA SER A 137 14.51 -11.04 -32.39
C SER A 137 13.99 -10.18 -33.54
N LEU A 138 12.79 -9.59 -33.40
CA LEU A 138 12.22 -8.70 -34.40
C LEU A 138 13.04 -7.41 -34.56
N VAL A 139 13.48 -6.82 -33.45
CA VAL A 139 14.35 -5.64 -33.46
C VAL A 139 15.73 -5.98 -34.03
N GLY A 140 16.31 -7.13 -33.67
CA GLY A 140 17.62 -7.57 -34.18
C GLY A 140 17.64 -7.88 -35.68
N LYS A 141 16.49 -8.20 -36.30
CA LYS A 141 16.37 -8.44 -37.75
C LYS A 141 16.28 -7.16 -38.57
N GLY A 142 15.99 -6.00 -37.98
CA GLY A 142 16.08 -4.68 -38.62
C GLY A 142 15.10 -4.39 -39.78
N PHE A 143 14.05 -5.20 -39.98
CA PHE A 143 13.06 -5.03 -41.06
C PHE A 143 11.60 -5.11 -40.53
N LYS A 144 10.65 -5.69 -41.29
CA LYS A 144 9.22 -5.84 -40.90
C LYS A 144 9.06 -6.42 -39.49
N GLY A 145 8.25 -5.77 -38.66
CA GLY A 145 7.98 -6.15 -37.27
C GLY A 145 8.87 -5.44 -36.23
N THR A 146 9.80 -4.56 -36.64
CA THR A 146 10.64 -3.79 -35.71
C THR A 146 9.80 -2.95 -34.75
N TYR A 147 8.71 -2.34 -35.22
CA TYR A 147 7.82 -1.54 -34.36
C TYR A 147 7.13 -2.42 -33.29
N LEU A 148 6.54 -3.55 -33.70
CA LEU A 148 6.01 -4.53 -32.75
C LEU A 148 7.09 -5.04 -31.78
N GLY A 149 8.30 -5.29 -32.28
CA GLY A 149 9.40 -5.72 -31.45
C GLY A 149 9.78 -4.71 -30.37
N LEU A 150 9.79 -3.42 -30.71
CA LEU A 150 10.03 -2.33 -29.76
C LEU A 150 8.90 -2.19 -28.74
N ILE A 151 7.64 -2.43 -29.12
CA ILE A 151 6.51 -2.49 -28.20
C ILE A 151 6.69 -3.65 -27.21
N LEU A 152 7.01 -4.85 -27.69
CA LEU A 152 7.17 -6.03 -26.83
C LEU A 152 8.37 -5.88 -25.87
N ILE A 153 9.50 -5.36 -26.33
CA ILE A 153 10.68 -5.12 -25.47
C ILE A 153 10.40 -4.05 -24.43
N TRP A 154 9.55 -3.07 -24.72
CA TRP A 154 9.23 -2.02 -23.76
C TRP A 154 8.13 -2.44 -22.78
N ALA A 155 6.99 -2.92 -23.28
CA ALA A 155 5.81 -3.22 -22.46
C ALA A 155 5.93 -4.54 -21.67
N CYS A 156 6.50 -5.59 -22.28
CA CYS A 156 6.50 -6.92 -21.65
C CYS A 156 7.41 -7.06 -20.41
N PRO A 157 8.56 -6.37 -20.26
CA PRO A 157 9.35 -6.41 -19.02
C PRO A 157 8.63 -5.78 -17.85
N PHE A 158 7.94 -4.67 -18.09
CA PHE A 158 6.99 -4.19 -17.12
C PHE A 158 5.99 -5.33 -16.91
N ALA A 159 5.24 -5.79 -17.93
CA ALA A 159 4.10 -6.73 -17.79
C ALA A 159 4.46 -7.95 -16.93
N LEU A 160 5.66 -8.47 -17.16
CA LEU A 160 6.29 -9.56 -16.45
C LEU A 160 6.53 -9.22 -14.99
N LEU A 161 7.03 -8.02 -14.69
CA LEU A 161 7.24 -7.56 -13.32
C LEU A 161 5.92 -7.54 -12.54
N THR A 162 4.86 -6.90 -13.02
CA THR A 162 3.57 -6.97 -12.27
C THR A 162 3.00 -8.37 -12.26
N TRP A 163 3.01 -9.10 -13.37
CA TRP A 163 2.48 -10.46 -13.38
C TRP A 163 3.23 -11.38 -12.40
N SER A 164 4.53 -11.14 -12.21
CA SER A 164 5.34 -11.90 -11.23
C SER A 164 5.04 -11.51 -9.78
N PHE A 165 4.72 -10.24 -9.52
CA PHE A 165 4.38 -9.77 -8.16
C PHE A 165 2.91 -9.94 -7.78
N SER A 166 1.99 -9.88 -8.75
CA SER A 166 0.53 -9.82 -8.51
C SER A 166 -0.29 -10.70 -9.45
N GLY A 167 0.30 -11.52 -10.34
CA GLY A 167 -0.44 -12.34 -11.31
C GLY A 167 -1.41 -13.34 -10.67
N SER A 168 -1.01 -14.02 -9.59
CA SER A 168 -1.91 -14.93 -8.86
C SER A 168 -3.09 -14.19 -8.23
N PHE A 169 -2.87 -12.97 -7.76
CA PHE A 169 -3.93 -12.11 -7.23
C PHE A 169 -4.88 -11.61 -8.33
N LEU A 170 -4.33 -11.21 -9.50
CA LEU A 170 -5.13 -10.78 -10.64
C LEU A 170 -6.05 -11.89 -11.15
N ILE A 171 -5.63 -13.15 -11.12
CA ILE A 171 -6.46 -14.30 -11.50
C ILE A 171 -7.65 -14.49 -10.54
N GLY A 172 -7.53 -14.07 -9.28
CA GLY A 172 -8.59 -14.17 -8.27
C GLY A 172 -9.63 -13.04 -8.32
N LEU A 173 -9.35 -11.94 -9.04
CA LEU A 173 -10.28 -10.82 -9.16
C LEU A 173 -11.39 -11.10 -10.17
N PRO A 174 -12.60 -10.55 -9.99
CA PRO A 174 -13.65 -10.61 -11.00
C PRO A 174 -13.15 -10.01 -12.29
N PHE A 175 -13.40 -10.71 -13.41
CA PHE A 175 -13.01 -10.23 -14.73
C PHE A 175 -13.50 -8.80 -14.98
N VAL A 176 -14.69 -8.42 -14.49
CA VAL A 176 -15.24 -7.06 -14.66
C VAL A 176 -14.40 -5.99 -13.95
N CYS A 177 -13.83 -6.27 -12.77
CA CYS A 177 -12.98 -5.34 -12.02
C CYS A 177 -11.62 -5.11 -12.69
N ILE A 178 -11.17 -6.07 -13.50
CA ILE A 178 -9.92 -6.01 -14.27
C ILE A 178 -10.20 -5.41 -15.65
N ALA A 179 -11.19 -5.94 -16.35
CA ALA A 179 -11.48 -5.64 -17.74
C ALA A 179 -12.11 -4.27 -17.92
N THR A 180 -13.02 -3.83 -17.06
CA THR A 180 -13.72 -2.53 -17.25
C THR A 180 -12.77 -1.33 -17.19
N PRO A 181 -11.89 -1.20 -16.18
CA PRO A 181 -10.91 -0.11 -16.12
C PRO A 181 -9.81 -0.19 -17.19
N ILE A 182 -9.65 -1.32 -17.86
CA ILE A 182 -8.71 -1.49 -18.98
C ILE A 182 -9.41 -1.15 -20.30
N ILE A 183 -10.50 -1.83 -20.59
CA ILE A 183 -11.19 -1.77 -21.89
C ILE A 183 -11.83 -0.39 -22.10
N VAL A 184 -12.49 0.19 -21.10
CA VAL A 184 -13.22 1.46 -21.27
C VAL A 184 -12.30 2.62 -21.65
N PRO A 185 -11.21 2.92 -20.92
CA PRO A 185 -10.28 3.95 -21.35
C PRO A 185 -9.53 3.58 -22.63
N THR A 186 -9.19 2.31 -22.84
CA THR A 186 -8.49 1.86 -24.05
C THR A 186 -9.33 2.09 -25.30
N VAL A 187 -10.59 1.65 -25.30
CA VAL A 187 -11.52 1.84 -26.43
C VAL A 187 -11.78 3.33 -26.66
N TYR A 188 -11.94 4.13 -25.59
CA TYR A 188 -12.09 5.57 -25.74
C TYR A 188 -10.87 6.21 -26.41
N LEU A 189 -9.67 5.88 -25.96
CA LEU A 189 -8.42 6.41 -26.51
C LEU A 189 -8.19 5.94 -27.94
N TRP A 190 -8.55 4.69 -28.28
CA TRP A 190 -8.53 4.21 -29.67
C TRP A 190 -9.46 5.00 -30.58
N VAL A 191 -10.67 5.33 -30.11
CA VAL A 191 -11.60 6.17 -30.89
C VAL A 191 -11.02 7.58 -31.07
N VAL A 192 -10.40 8.15 -30.03
CA VAL A 192 -9.74 9.46 -30.13
C VAL A 192 -8.56 9.41 -31.11
N ASP A 193 -7.79 8.33 -31.10
CA ASP A 193 -6.62 8.16 -31.95
C ASP A 193 -7.00 7.86 -33.41
N GLU A 194 -8.04 7.05 -33.66
CA GLU A 194 -8.62 6.85 -35.00
C GLU A 194 -9.14 8.18 -35.58
N LEU A 195 -9.78 9.02 -34.77
CA LEU A 195 -10.21 10.35 -35.17
C LEU A 195 -9.03 11.31 -35.44
N ALA A 196 -7.86 11.08 -34.84
CA ALA A 196 -6.63 11.83 -35.08
C ALA A 196 -5.86 11.32 -36.31
N LEU A 197 -5.81 10.00 -36.52
CA LEU A 197 -5.22 9.34 -37.70
C LEU A 197 -6.01 9.66 -38.97
N GLY A 198 -7.34 9.66 -38.90
CA GLY A 198 -8.23 10.07 -40.00
C GLY A 198 -8.06 11.53 -40.45
N ARG A 199 -7.34 12.36 -39.66
CA ARG A 199 -6.99 13.75 -39.99
C ARG A 199 -5.53 13.96 -40.39
N GLY A 200 -4.71 12.90 -40.39
CA GLY A 200 -3.30 12.95 -40.79
C GLY A 200 -2.37 13.60 -39.77
N THR A 201 -2.72 13.57 -38.49
CA THR A 201 -1.98 14.27 -37.42
C THR A 201 -0.59 13.66 -37.13
N TRP A 202 -0.38 12.38 -37.47
CA TRP A 202 0.90 11.67 -37.42
C TRP A 202 0.83 10.39 -38.29
N ALA A 203 1.98 9.83 -38.71
CA ALA A 203 2.02 8.65 -39.62
C ALA A 203 3.20 7.69 -39.34
N ILE A 204 2.94 6.38 -39.46
CA ILE A 204 3.94 5.30 -39.36
C ILE A 204 4.37 4.86 -40.77
N GLU A 205 5.68 4.85 -41.02
CA GLU A 205 6.29 4.53 -42.31
C GLU A 205 6.00 3.08 -42.76
N SER A 206 5.71 2.89 -44.05
CA SER A 206 5.07 1.69 -44.64
C SER A 206 5.90 0.40 -44.63
N GLY A 207 7.16 0.44 -44.18
CA GLY A 207 8.13 -0.65 -44.32
C GLY A 207 8.24 -1.62 -43.13
N THR A 208 7.76 -1.23 -41.94
CA THR A 208 8.02 -1.94 -40.67
C THR A 208 6.82 -2.72 -40.10
N LYS A 209 5.70 -2.79 -40.83
CA LYS A 209 4.38 -3.25 -40.34
C LYS A 209 4.13 -4.76 -40.54
N LEU A 210 3.28 -5.38 -39.69
CA LEU A 210 2.76 -6.75 -39.89
C LEU A 210 1.44 -6.78 -40.68
N GLY A 211 0.68 -5.68 -40.71
CA GLY A 211 -0.42 -5.45 -41.65
C GLY A 211 -1.80 -5.98 -41.23
N TRP A 212 -2.01 -6.28 -39.95
CA TRP A 212 -3.30 -6.77 -39.43
C TRP A 212 -4.06 -5.64 -38.72
N ARG A 213 -5.28 -5.34 -39.19
CA ARG A 213 -6.15 -4.26 -38.67
C ARG A 213 -7.28 -4.86 -37.85
N LEU A 214 -7.56 -4.29 -36.68
CA LEU A 214 -8.61 -4.77 -35.78
C LEU A 214 -9.98 -4.16 -36.15
N TRP A 215 -10.01 -2.84 -36.42
CA TRP A 215 -11.18 -2.10 -36.91
C TRP A 215 -10.72 -0.78 -37.57
N GLY A 216 -11.28 -0.43 -38.73
CA GLY A 216 -10.98 0.85 -39.39
C GLY A 216 -9.49 1.04 -39.72
N SER A 217 -8.89 2.11 -39.22
CA SER A 217 -7.44 2.38 -39.35
C SER A 217 -6.61 1.96 -38.13
N LEU A 218 -7.22 1.39 -37.09
CA LEU A 218 -6.54 1.01 -35.84
C LEU A 218 -5.86 -0.36 -35.96
N GLU A 219 -4.55 -0.39 -35.70
CA GLU A 219 -3.67 -1.54 -35.95
C GLU A 219 -3.49 -2.40 -34.68
N LEU A 220 -3.30 -3.72 -34.84
CA LEU A 220 -3.18 -4.68 -33.72
C LEU A 220 -2.02 -4.35 -32.77
N GLU A 221 -0.97 -3.73 -33.31
CA GLU A 221 0.23 -3.30 -32.59
C GLU A 221 -0.07 -2.20 -31.55
N GLU A 222 -0.96 -1.23 -31.85
CA GLU A 222 -1.38 -0.17 -30.92
C GLU A 222 -2.23 -0.70 -29.76
N ALA A 223 -3.00 -1.76 -30.01
CA ALA A 223 -3.84 -2.38 -29.00
C ALA A 223 -3.04 -3.04 -27.87
N ILE A 224 -1.81 -3.47 -28.15
CA ILE A 224 -0.93 -4.18 -27.23
C ILE A 224 -0.12 -3.21 -26.35
N PHE A 225 0.14 -1.98 -26.83
CA PHE A 225 0.94 -0.96 -26.14
C PHE A 225 0.31 -0.46 -24.82
N PHE A 226 -1.02 -0.36 -24.74
CA PHE A 226 -1.72 0.23 -23.57
C PHE A 226 -1.95 -0.74 -22.39
N LEU A 227 -1.55 -2.02 -22.51
CA LEU A 227 -1.88 -3.07 -21.53
C LEU A 227 -0.89 -3.19 -20.34
N GLY A 228 0.08 -2.28 -20.18
CA GLY A 228 1.19 -2.41 -19.23
C GLY A 228 1.26 -1.41 -18.06
N ILE A 229 0.65 -1.77 -16.91
CA ILE A 229 1.19 -1.69 -15.53
C ILE A 229 1.05 -0.47 -14.65
N ARG A 230 0.58 -0.74 -13.41
CA ARG A 230 1.09 -0.09 -12.17
C ARG A 230 0.69 -0.61 -10.79
N GLU A 231 -0.19 -1.58 -10.67
CA GLU A 231 -0.72 -1.96 -9.36
C GLU A 231 0.16 -2.97 -8.62
N ALA A 232 0.85 -2.51 -7.57
CA ALA A 232 1.24 -3.39 -6.45
C ALA A 232 1.63 -2.66 -5.16
N ILE A 233 1.89 -1.35 -5.16
CA ILE A 233 2.70 -0.75 -4.08
C ILE A 233 1.90 0.14 -3.09
N GLU A 234 0.71 0.65 -3.44
CA GLU A 234 0.18 1.83 -2.72
C GLU A 234 -0.59 1.55 -1.41
N ILE A 235 -1.19 0.37 -1.28
CA ILE A 235 -2.21 0.12 -0.24
C ILE A 235 -1.62 0.07 1.17
N LEU A 236 -0.34 -0.26 1.33
CA LEU A 236 0.19 -0.68 2.63
C LEU A 236 0.80 0.51 3.43
N ARG A 237 0.97 1.69 2.81
CA ARG A 237 1.80 2.81 3.31
C ARG A 237 1.12 3.79 4.29
N ARG A 238 -0.20 3.73 4.51
CA ARG A 238 -0.96 4.90 4.99
C ARG A 238 -1.18 5.12 6.49
N LYS A 239 -1.21 4.08 7.35
CA LYS A 239 -1.73 4.26 8.72
C LYS A 239 -0.75 4.04 9.88
N SER A 240 0.45 3.47 9.66
CA SER A 240 1.51 3.45 10.68
C SER A 240 2.88 3.53 10.04
N ARG A 241 3.58 4.67 10.15
CA ARG A 241 4.89 4.86 9.49
C ARG A 241 5.99 3.95 10.07
N SER A 242 5.88 3.53 11.33
CA SER A 242 6.86 2.65 12.00
C SER A 242 6.52 1.18 11.80
N PHE A 243 5.24 0.80 11.93
CA PHE A 243 4.81 -0.58 11.66
C PHE A 243 4.85 -0.89 10.15
N TYR A 244 4.58 0.07 9.26
CA TYR A 244 4.72 -0.12 7.81
C TYR A 244 6.14 -0.50 7.40
N LEU A 245 7.13 0.24 7.88
CA LEU A 245 8.54 0.04 7.56
C LEU A 245 9.09 -1.28 8.13
N ALA A 246 8.53 -1.74 9.25
CA ALA A 246 8.81 -3.06 9.80
C ALA A 246 8.04 -4.18 9.05
N SER A 247 6.74 -3.97 8.79
CA SER A 247 5.85 -4.88 8.06
C SER A 247 6.35 -5.18 6.64
N SER A 248 7.04 -4.22 6.00
CA SER A 248 7.61 -4.39 4.66
C SER A 248 8.73 -5.41 4.56
N VAL A 249 9.26 -5.87 5.69
CA VAL A 249 10.34 -6.87 5.76
C VAL A 249 9.80 -8.26 6.12
N PHE A 250 8.50 -8.41 6.39
CA PHE A 250 7.87 -9.72 6.65
C PHE A 250 7.52 -10.46 5.35
N PRO A 251 7.59 -11.81 5.35
CA PRO A 251 7.12 -12.64 4.23
C PRO A 251 5.61 -12.44 3.96
N GLY A 252 5.21 -12.61 2.69
CA GLY A 252 3.97 -12.08 2.10
C GLY A 252 2.67 -12.26 2.90
N ARG A 253 2.24 -13.49 3.24
CA ARG A 253 0.97 -13.72 3.95
C ARG A 253 1.00 -13.27 5.41
N LEU A 254 2.09 -13.52 6.13
CA LEU A 254 2.27 -13.02 7.49
C LEU A 254 2.17 -11.48 7.54
N ARG A 255 2.75 -10.79 6.54
CA ARG A 255 2.61 -9.34 6.40
C ARG A 255 1.15 -8.91 6.25
N ILE A 256 0.37 -9.61 5.44
CA ILE A 256 -1.04 -9.28 5.19
C ILE A 256 -1.87 -9.48 6.46
N ASP A 257 -1.72 -10.62 7.13
CA ASP A 257 -2.51 -10.91 8.33
C ASP A 257 -2.14 -9.99 9.50
N LEU A 258 -0.86 -9.65 9.64
CA LEU A 258 -0.41 -8.63 10.60
C LEU A 258 -1.01 -7.26 10.28
N VAL A 259 -1.12 -6.89 9.01
CA VAL A 259 -1.75 -5.63 8.58
C VAL A 259 -3.25 -5.64 8.81
N LEU A 260 -3.94 -6.75 8.54
CA LEU A 260 -5.38 -6.91 8.77
C LEU A 260 -5.72 -6.86 10.25
N LEU A 261 -4.98 -7.63 11.06
CA LEU A 261 -5.11 -7.62 12.52
C LEU A 261 -4.91 -6.21 13.07
N TYR A 262 -3.82 -5.55 12.70
CA TYR A 262 -3.55 -4.18 13.14
C TYR A 262 -4.63 -3.19 12.66
N SER A 263 -5.14 -3.36 11.44
CA SER A 263 -6.20 -2.51 10.89
C SER A 263 -7.51 -2.70 11.65
N PHE A 264 -7.88 -3.94 12.00
CA PHE A 264 -9.05 -4.23 12.82
C PHE A 264 -8.91 -3.58 14.20
N CYS A 265 -7.78 -3.83 14.88
CA CYS A 265 -7.51 -3.21 16.18
C CYS A 265 -7.59 -1.68 16.10
N ARG A 266 -7.04 -1.08 15.03
CA ARG A 266 -7.05 0.37 14.86
C ARG A 266 -8.44 0.94 14.58
N VAL A 267 -9.26 0.24 13.80
CA VAL A 267 -10.65 0.66 13.55
C VAL A 267 -11.48 0.53 14.82
N ALA A 268 -11.29 -0.55 15.59
CA ALA A 268 -11.95 -0.72 16.88
C ALA A 268 -11.57 0.40 17.86
N ASP A 269 -10.28 0.72 17.94
CA ASP A 269 -9.71 1.82 18.72
C ASP A 269 -10.32 3.17 18.29
N ASP A 270 -10.29 3.49 17.00
CA ASP A 270 -10.86 4.73 16.45
C ASP A 270 -12.37 4.86 16.75
N LEU A 271 -13.16 3.78 16.63
CA LEU A 271 -14.61 3.81 16.88
C LEU A 271 -14.95 4.07 18.36
N ILE A 272 -14.16 3.50 19.27
CA ILE A 272 -14.36 3.68 20.71
C ILE A 272 -13.82 5.06 21.14
N ASP A 273 -12.67 5.47 20.60
CA ASP A 273 -12.03 6.73 20.95
C ASP A 273 -12.76 7.96 20.40
N ASP A 274 -13.34 7.91 19.21
CA ASP A 274 -14.04 9.07 18.62
C ASP A 274 -15.51 9.17 19.07
N SER A 275 -15.97 8.26 19.95
CA SER A 275 -17.32 8.29 20.50
C SER A 275 -17.57 9.54 21.35
N ARG A 276 -18.71 10.20 21.13
CA ARG A 276 -19.05 11.45 21.85
C ARG A 276 -19.57 11.21 23.26
N THR A 277 -20.09 10.01 23.51
CA THR A 277 -20.69 9.61 24.79
C THR A 277 -20.32 8.18 25.15
N GLU A 278 -20.33 7.86 26.45
CA GLU A 278 -20.11 6.50 26.94
C GLU A 278 -21.13 5.50 26.35
N SER A 279 -22.39 5.91 26.21
CA SER A 279 -23.45 5.08 25.61
C SER A 279 -23.15 4.74 24.14
N GLU A 280 -22.59 5.68 23.38
CA GLU A 280 -22.14 5.44 22.00
C GLU A 280 -20.96 4.48 21.95
N ALA A 281 -19.96 4.66 22.82
CA ALA A 281 -18.83 3.74 22.93
C ALA A 281 -19.28 2.31 23.30
N LEU A 282 -20.17 2.16 24.28
CA LEU A 282 -20.76 0.87 24.65
C LEU A 282 -21.55 0.24 23.49
N THR A 283 -22.22 1.06 22.67
CA THR A 283 -22.91 0.58 21.46
C THR A 283 -21.91 0.07 20.42
N TRP A 284 -20.78 0.76 20.22
CA TRP A 284 -19.72 0.29 19.34
C TRP A 284 -19.04 -0.97 19.85
N ILE A 285 -18.74 -1.05 21.15
CA ILE A 285 -18.24 -2.27 21.79
C ILE A 285 -19.22 -3.42 21.54
N LYS A 286 -20.52 -3.22 21.81
CA LYS A 286 -21.53 -4.23 21.56
C LYS A 286 -21.56 -4.67 20.09
N LYS A 287 -21.55 -3.73 19.13
CA LYS A 287 -21.52 -4.06 17.70
C LYS A 287 -20.26 -4.82 17.29
N LEU A 288 -19.10 -4.47 17.83
CA LEU A 288 -17.84 -5.18 17.59
C LEU A 288 -17.90 -6.59 18.18
N THR A 289 -18.42 -6.74 19.39
CA THR A 289 -18.63 -8.05 20.04
C THR A 289 -19.64 -8.89 19.25
N ASP A 290 -20.76 -8.32 18.82
CA ASP A 290 -21.77 -8.99 18.00
C ASP A 290 -21.19 -9.41 16.64
N TYR A 291 -20.38 -8.55 16.01
CA TYR A 291 -19.63 -8.89 14.80
C TYR A 291 -18.68 -10.07 15.03
N LEU A 292 -17.89 -10.02 16.10
CA LEU A 292 -16.98 -11.13 16.46
C LEU A 292 -17.77 -12.41 16.76
N ASN A 293 -18.91 -12.31 17.43
CA ASN A 293 -19.80 -13.44 17.69
C ASN A 293 -20.50 -13.95 16.42
N LEU A 294 -20.78 -13.11 15.43
CA LEU A 294 -21.31 -13.56 14.13
C LEU A 294 -20.25 -14.29 13.32
N VAL A 295 -19.00 -13.84 13.40
CA VAL A 295 -17.87 -14.44 12.66
C VAL A 295 -17.35 -15.70 13.36
N TYR A 296 -17.34 -15.73 14.70
CA TYR A 296 -16.69 -16.75 15.52
C TYR A 296 -17.63 -17.48 16.50
N GLY A 297 -18.90 -17.11 16.55
CA GLY A 297 -19.91 -17.76 17.39
C GLY A 297 -20.17 -19.18 16.90
N SER A 298 -20.18 -20.10 17.86
CA SER A 298 -20.53 -21.50 17.66
C SER A 298 -22.03 -21.62 17.41
N ASP A 299 -22.41 -21.82 16.15
CA ASP A 299 -23.70 -22.40 15.82
C ASP A 299 -23.52 -23.93 15.92
N ASP A 300 -23.89 -24.51 17.06
CA ASP A 300 -23.74 -25.95 17.37
C ASP A 300 -24.60 -26.87 16.49
N GLN A 301 -25.26 -26.37 15.43
CA GLN A 301 -26.24 -27.13 14.65
C GLN A 301 -25.95 -27.29 13.15
N LEU A 302 -24.80 -26.86 12.60
CA LEU A 302 -24.47 -27.16 11.20
C LEU A 302 -23.00 -27.58 10.99
N PRO A 303 -22.74 -28.72 10.30
CA PRO A 303 -21.39 -29.06 9.86
C PRO A 303 -21.02 -28.19 8.66
N SER A 304 -20.56 -26.98 8.94
CA SER A 304 -20.02 -26.02 7.98
C SER A 304 -18.48 -25.91 8.15
N PRO A 305 -17.71 -25.58 7.09
CA PRO A 305 -16.27 -25.22 7.19
C PRO A 305 -15.95 -24.16 8.26
N THR A 306 -16.95 -23.43 8.76
CA THR A 306 -16.86 -22.54 9.92
C THR A 306 -16.41 -23.25 11.20
N HIS A 307 -16.76 -24.53 11.41
CA HIS A 307 -16.37 -25.27 12.63
C HIS A 307 -14.87 -25.49 12.71
N ILE A 308 -14.19 -25.81 11.59
CA ILE A 308 -12.73 -25.98 11.54
C ILE A 308 -12.00 -24.66 11.82
N ILE A 309 -12.55 -23.54 11.31
CA ILE A 309 -12.01 -22.21 11.54
C ILE A 309 -12.24 -21.78 13.00
N ASN A 310 -13.43 -22.01 13.54
CA ASN A 310 -13.73 -21.72 14.94
C ASN A 310 -12.87 -22.56 15.87
N ASP A 311 -12.73 -23.87 15.63
CA ASP A 311 -11.90 -24.75 16.44
C ASP A 311 -10.41 -24.39 16.32
N PHE A 312 -9.95 -23.98 15.14
CA PHE A 312 -8.61 -23.42 14.94
C PHE A 312 -8.41 -22.11 15.73
N ILE A 313 -9.38 -21.20 15.71
CA ILE A 313 -9.30 -19.89 16.37
C ILE A 313 -9.39 -20.04 17.88
N TRP A 314 -10.32 -20.82 18.40
CA TRP A 314 -10.46 -21.05 19.84
C TRP A 314 -9.27 -21.84 20.43
N LYS A 315 -8.62 -22.69 19.61
CA LYS A 315 -7.38 -23.40 20.00
C LYS A 315 -6.11 -22.55 19.88
N LYS A 316 -6.10 -21.52 19.02
CA LYS A 316 -4.93 -20.67 18.76
C LYS A 316 -5.00 -19.28 19.41
N PHE A 317 -6.16 -18.79 19.80
CA PHE A 317 -6.37 -17.48 20.42
C PHE A 317 -7.26 -17.65 21.67
N PRO A 318 -6.67 -17.98 22.84
CA PRO A 318 -7.42 -18.14 24.08
C PRO A 318 -8.19 -16.86 24.45
N ARG A 319 -9.33 -16.98 25.17
CA ARG A 319 -10.09 -15.82 25.66
C ARG A 319 -9.28 -14.90 26.58
N GLU A 320 -8.17 -15.40 27.11
CA GLU A 320 -7.23 -14.70 27.99
C GLU A 320 -6.18 -13.89 27.23
N THR A 321 -6.22 -13.83 25.89
CA THR A 321 -5.29 -13.02 25.10
C THR A 321 -5.44 -11.54 25.44
N CYS A 322 -4.39 -10.97 26.01
CA CYS A 322 -4.45 -9.64 26.65
C CYS A 322 -3.90 -8.50 25.79
N THR A 323 -3.16 -8.79 24.70
CA THR A 323 -2.48 -7.73 23.91
C THR A 323 -2.43 -8.00 22.41
N VAL A 324 -2.33 -6.93 21.60
CA VAL A 324 -2.10 -7.04 20.14
C VAL A 324 -0.77 -7.74 19.82
N GLY A 325 0.24 -7.59 20.69
CA GLY A 325 1.54 -8.25 20.53
C GLY A 325 1.42 -9.79 20.56
N GLU A 326 0.58 -10.31 21.44
CA GLU A 326 0.26 -11.73 21.52
C GLU A 326 -0.47 -12.22 20.26
N LEU A 327 -1.48 -11.49 19.78
CA LEU A 327 -2.20 -11.82 18.54
C LEU A 327 -1.25 -11.86 17.33
N CYS A 328 -0.31 -10.91 17.23
CA CYS A 328 0.72 -10.91 16.21
C CYS A 328 1.62 -12.16 16.28
N LEU A 329 1.94 -12.62 17.49
CA LEU A 329 2.80 -13.79 17.69
C LEU A 329 2.08 -15.10 17.32
N TRP A 330 0.78 -15.21 17.59
CA TRP A 330 -0.02 -16.35 17.14
C TRP A 330 -0.11 -16.42 15.61
N LEU A 331 -0.20 -15.28 14.92
CA LEU A 331 -0.06 -15.24 13.46
C LEU A 331 1.34 -15.70 13.02
N VAL A 332 2.40 -15.25 13.69
CA VAL A 332 3.77 -15.72 13.42
C VAL A 332 3.86 -17.24 13.55
N PHE A 333 3.35 -17.83 14.63
CA PHE A 333 3.36 -19.29 14.83
C PHE A 333 2.51 -20.04 13.80
N HIS A 334 1.44 -19.41 13.30
CA HIS A 334 0.64 -20.00 12.23
C HIS A 334 1.39 -20.04 10.89
N HIS A 335 2.12 -18.97 10.56
CA HIS A 335 2.80 -18.81 9.27
C HIS A 335 4.21 -19.41 9.22
N CYS A 336 4.83 -19.72 10.36
CA CYS A 336 6.17 -20.32 10.38
C CYS A 336 6.13 -21.83 10.10
N GLU A 337 6.92 -22.27 9.10
CA GLU A 337 7.05 -23.68 8.71
C GLU A 337 7.71 -24.53 9.81
N THR A 338 8.69 -23.97 10.53
CA THR A 338 9.35 -24.62 11.66
C THR A 338 8.54 -24.40 12.93
N LYS A 339 7.89 -25.44 13.43
CA LYS A 339 7.18 -25.40 14.72
C LYS A 339 8.18 -25.27 15.87
N LEU A 340 7.93 -24.33 16.77
CA LEU A 340 8.67 -24.19 18.01
C LEU A 340 8.16 -25.20 19.05
N PRO A 341 9.03 -25.71 19.93
CA PRO A 341 8.61 -26.43 21.13
C PRO A 341 7.61 -25.61 21.96
N SER A 342 6.61 -26.27 22.55
CA SER A 342 5.49 -25.62 23.27
C SER A 342 5.94 -24.78 24.46
N ASP A 343 7.04 -25.14 25.12
CA ASP A 343 7.68 -24.38 26.19
C ASP A 343 8.22 -23.03 25.68
N LYS A 344 8.82 -23.01 24.48
CA LYS A 344 9.33 -21.78 23.86
C LYS A 344 8.19 -20.88 23.35
N GLU A 345 7.12 -21.45 22.81
CA GLU A 345 5.93 -20.68 22.41
C GLU A 345 5.33 -19.95 23.62
N THR A 346 5.21 -20.64 24.75
CA THR A 346 4.69 -20.06 26.00
C THR A 346 5.54 -18.90 26.50
N ILE A 347 6.87 -19.07 26.52
CA ILE A 347 7.82 -18.01 26.92
C ILE A 347 7.71 -16.79 25.98
N LEU A 348 7.60 -17.02 24.67
CA LEU A 348 7.44 -15.95 23.69
C LEU A 348 6.11 -15.20 23.85
N VAL A 349 5.01 -15.89 24.15
CA VAL A 349 3.70 -15.27 24.40
C VAL A 349 3.75 -14.36 25.62
N ILE A 350 4.32 -14.82 26.73
CA ILE A 350 4.50 -14.01 27.95
C ILE A 350 5.36 -12.77 27.65
N ALA A 351 6.44 -12.95 26.89
CA ALA A 351 7.31 -11.85 26.48
C ALA A 351 6.59 -10.85 25.56
N ALA A 352 5.71 -11.32 24.66
CA ALA A 352 4.92 -10.47 23.78
C ALA A 352 3.88 -9.64 24.55
N GLN A 353 3.24 -10.22 25.57
CA GLN A 353 2.35 -9.48 26.48
C GLN A 353 3.11 -8.38 27.25
N THR A 354 4.25 -8.75 27.83
CA THR A 354 5.17 -7.84 28.54
C THR A 354 5.62 -6.69 27.63
N MET A 355 6.01 -7.00 26.38
CA MET A 355 6.38 -5.99 25.38
C MET A 355 5.19 -5.09 25.00
N GLY A 356 3.97 -5.65 24.89
CA GLY A 356 2.75 -4.89 24.65
C GLY A 356 2.52 -3.80 25.70
N HIS A 357 2.73 -4.12 26.98
CA HIS A 357 2.68 -3.13 28.06
C HIS A 357 3.75 -2.05 27.91
N ALA A 358 4.99 -2.42 27.59
CA ALA A 358 6.07 -1.45 27.36
C ALA A 358 5.70 -0.44 26.27
N LEU A 359 5.19 -0.92 25.13
CA LEU A 359 4.76 -0.06 24.03
C LEU A 359 3.58 0.83 24.42
N GLN A 360 2.63 0.32 25.22
CA GLN A 360 1.49 1.11 25.69
C GLN A 360 1.90 2.19 26.70
N TYR A 361 2.85 1.92 27.59
CA TYR A 361 3.40 2.92 28.49
C TYR A 361 4.12 4.05 27.73
N VAL A 362 4.87 3.73 26.67
CA VAL A 362 5.45 4.75 25.77
C VAL A 362 4.36 5.54 25.06
N ASN A 363 3.26 4.89 24.67
CA ASN A 363 2.12 5.54 24.03
C ASN A 363 1.48 6.59 24.95
N ILE A 364 1.15 6.19 26.18
CA ILE A 364 0.59 7.07 27.22
C ILE A 364 1.57 8.22 27.52
N ALA A 365 2.86 7.93 27.72
CA ALA A 365 3.88 8.94 27.99
C ALA A 365 4.04 9.96 26.86
N ARG A 366 3.84 9.54 25.61
CA ARG A 366 3.92 10.41 24.42
C ARG A 366 2.73 11.35 24.31
N ASP A 367 1.54 10.87 24.64
CA ASP A 367 0.29 11.52 24.28
C ASP A 367 -0.42 12.25 25.44
N ILE A 368 0.18 12.32 26.65
CA ILE A 368 -0.35 13.03 27.83
C ILE A 368 -1.01 14.38 27.49
N LEU A 369 -0.34 15.21 26.68
CA LEU A 369 -0.86 16.53 26.28
C LEU A 369 -2.15 16.43 25.46
N ILE A 370 -2.19 15.51 24.49
CA ILE A 370 -3.31 15.34 23.57
C ILE A 370 -4.47 14.65 24.29
N ASP A 371 -4.16 13.67 25.13
CA ASP A 371 -5.14 13.01 25.98
C ASP A 371 -5.81 14.05 26.90
N ALA A 372 -5.03 14.93 27.52
CA ALA A 372 -5.54 16.04 28.33
C ALA A 372 -6.43 17.01 27.53
N GLU A 373 -6.05 17.37 26.29
CA GLU A 373 -6.88 18.18 25.38
C GLU A 373 -8.23 17.49 25.05
N MET A 374 -8.25 16.15 25.07
CA MET A 374 -9.46 15.32 24.89
C MET A 374 -10.20 15.05 26.21
N GLY A 375 -9.76 15.62 27.33
CA GLY A 375 -10.34 15.39 28.66
C GLY A 375 -10.02 14.02 29.26
N ARG A 376 -8.96 13.36 28.80
CA ARG A 376 -8.54 12.00 29.20
C ARG A 376 -7.26 12.04 30.02
N VAL A 377 -7.18 11.17 31.03
CA VAL A 377 -5.98 11.00 31.88
C VAL A 377 -5.74 9.52 32.12
N TYR A 378 -4.62 9.01 31.60
CA TYR A 378 -4.22 7.61 31.75
C TYR A 378 -3.11 7.40 32.80
N LEU A 379 -2.65 8.48 33.44
CA LEU A 379 -1.69 8.38 34.56
C LEU A 379 -2.38 7.72 35.78
N PRO A 380 -1.73 6.78 36.47
CA PRO A 380 -2.31 6.11 37.64
C PRO A 380 -2.73 7.10 38.73
N THR A 381 -3.95 6.96 39.24
CA THR A 381 -4.53 7.90 40.22
C THR A 381 -3.79 7.89 41.56
N ASN A 382 -3.17 6.78 41.96
CA ASN A 382 -2.30 6.72 43.12
C ASN A 382 -1.02 7.56 42.93
N TRP A 383 -0.42 7.57 41.73
CA TRP A 383 0.73 8.41 41.44
C TRP A 383 0.39 9.90 41.39
N LEU A 384 -0.82 10.24 40.93
CA LEU A 384 -1.31 11.62 40.99
C LEU A 384 -1.42 12.08 42.46
N LYS A 385 -2.00 11.24 43.34
CA LYS A 385 -2.10 11.52 44.77
C LYS A 385 -0.74 11.69 45.46
N GLU A 386 0.27 10.90 45.09
CA GLU A 386 1.64 11.04 45.61
C GLU A 386 2.27 12.41 45.31
N GLU A 387 1.82 13.09 44.25
CA GLU A 387 2.29 14.42 43.83
C GLU A 387 1.29 15.54 44.16
N ASP A 388 0.28 15.26 45.00
CA ASP A 388 -0.85 16.16 45.33
C ASP A 388 -1.59 16.69 44.09
N LEU A 389 -1.82 15.82 43.10
CA LEU A 389 -2.52 16.14 41.86
C LEU A 389 -3.84 15.37 41.74
N THR A 390 -4.79 16.00 41.05
CA THR A 390 -6.02 15.38 40.56
C THR A 390 -5.97 15.22 39.04
N PRO A 391 -6.78 14.33 38.43
CA PRO A 391 -6.92 14.27 36.97
C PRO A 391 -7.29 15.62 36.33
N GLN A 392 -8.08 16.44 37.02
CA GLN A 392 -8.48 17.76 36.53
C GLN A 392 -7.29 18.72 36.42
N ASP A 393 -6.31 18.60 37.31
CA ASP A 393 -5.08 19.40 37.25
C ASP A 393 -4.25 19.04 36.02
N ILE A 394 -4.24 17.77 35.62
CA ILE A 394 -3.57 17.31 34.39
C ILE A 394 -4.25 17.85 33.14
N ILE A 395 -5.58 17.89 33.11
CA ILE A 395 -6.35 18.45 31.99
C ILE A 395 -6.09 19.96 31.87
N LYS A 396 -6.02 20.67 33.00
CA LYS A 396 -5.84 22.12 33.04
C LYS A 396 -4.41 22.55 32.69
N ASP A 397 -3.40 21.86 33.21
CA ASP A 397 -1.99 22.13 32.90
C ASP A 397 -1.19 20.83 32.72
N PRO A 398 -1.26 20.18 31.55
CA PRO A 398 -0.53 18.94 31.27
C PRO A 398 0.98 19.12 31.13
N LYS A 399 1.50 20.37 31.16
CA LYS A 399 2.93 20.67 30.96
C LYS A 399 3.67 20.97 32.26
N GLN A 400 2.97 20.92 33.40
CA GLN A 400 3.57 21.22 34.69
C GLN A 400 4.71 20.25 35.06
N PRO A 401 5.74 20.70 35.82
CA PRO A 401 6.91 19.87 36.14
C PRO A 401 6.61 18.55 36.86
N ARG A 402 5.55 18.51 37.68
CA ARG A 402 5.11 17.28 38.36
C ARG A 402 4.61 16.22 37.37
N VAL A 403 3.93 16.64 36.29
CA VAL A 403 3.51 15.73 35.21
C VAL A 403 4.72 15.18 34.48
N GLU A 404 5.76 15.99 34.31
CA GLU A 404 7.00 15.50 33.73
C GLU A 404 7.67 14.42 34.59
N LYS A 405 7.70 14.60 35.90
CA LYS A 405 8.19 13.57 36.84
C LYS A 405 7.41 12.26 36.68
N LEU A 406 6.09 12.33 36.56
CA LEU A 406 5.23 11.16 36.34
C LEU A 406 5.43 10.51 34.96
N ARG A 407 5.67 11.32 33.91
CA ARG A 407 6.02 10.82 32.57
C ARG A 407 7.34 10.06 32.59
N GLN A 408 8.36 10.56 33.27
CA GLN A 408 9.64 9.85 33.42
C GLN A 408 9.48 8.56 34.21
N LYS A 409 8.72 8.59 35.32
CA LYS A 409 8.35 7.37 36.08
C LYS A 409 7.68 6.34 35.16
N LEU A 410 6.73 6.74 34.31
CA LEU A 410 6.06 5.83 33.37
C LEU A 410 7.03 5.26 32.32
N LEU A 411 7.97 6.08 31.80
CA LEU A 411 9.01 5.61 30.88
C LEU A 411 9.95 4.61 31.57
N ASP A 412 10.25 4.76 32.87
CA ASP A 412 11.04 3.77 33.62
C ASP A 412 10.38 2.40 33.65
N TYR A 413 9.05 2.34 33.88
CA TYR A 413 8.29 1.10 33.77
C TYR A 413 8.32 0.54 32.34
N ALA A 414 8.16 1.40 31.33
CA ALA A 414 8.22 0.98 29.93
C ALA A 414 9.55 0.31 29.57
N PHE A 415 10.67 0.94 29.94
CA PHE A 415 12.00 0.40 29.65
C PHE A 415 12.31 -0.86 30.45
N LYS A 416 11.81 -0.99 31.69
CA LYS A 416 11.94 -2.22 32.49
C LYS A 416 11.25 -3.41 31.84
N GLU A 417 10.02 -3.22 31.35
CA GLU A 417 9.27 -4.28 30.67
C GLU A 417 9.89 -4.63 29.30
N TYR A 418 10.41 -3.62 28.58
CA TYR A 418 11.18 -3.82 27.36
C TYR A 418 12.47 -4.63 27.59
N GLU A 419 13.26 -4.30 28.62
CA GLU A 419 14.52 -5.00 28.93
C GLU A 419 14.30 -6.47 29.30
N ARG A 420 13.17 -6.77 29.95
CA ARG A 420 12.76 -8.16 30.28
C ARG A 420 12.39 -8.97 29.04
N SER A 421 11.73 -8.36 28.06
CA SER A 421 11.13 -9.06 26.92
C SER A 421 12.02 -9.08 25.67
N ARG A 422 12.86 -8.05 25.46
CA ARG A 422 13.70 -7.91 24.26
C ARG A 422 14.67 -9.08 24.01
N PRO A 423 15.38 -9.64 25.02
CA PRO A 423 16.28 -10.77 24.80
C PRO A 423 15.54 -12.05 24.35
N VAL A 424 14.30 -12.23 24.82
CA VAL A 424 13.45 -13.39 24.47
C VAL A 424 13.11 -13.40 22.99
N MET A 425 13.03 -12.23 22.34
CA MET A 425 12.80 -12.12 20.89
C MET A 425 13.87 -12.83 20.04
N ASN A 426 15.06 -13.11 20.58
CA ASN A 426 16.09 -13.87 19.88
C ASN A 426 15.68 -15.34 19.63
N MET A 427 14.67 -15.84 20.36
CA MET A 427 14.07 -17.16 20.14
C MET A 427 13.11 -17.19 18.95
N LEU A 428 12.70 -16.02 18.41
CA LEU A 428 11.82 -15.96 17.25
C LEU A 428 12.46 -16.64 16.03
N PRO A 429 11.66 -17.20 15.11
CA PRO A 429 12.16 -17.74 13.85
C PRO A 429 12.92 -16.68 13.04
N GLY A 430 14.03 -17.07 12.39
CA GLY A 430 14.94 -16.11 11.74
C GLY A 430 14.27 -15.24 10.67
N GLN A 431 13.23 -15.75 10.00
CA GLN A 431 12.48 -15.02 8.96
C GLN A 431 11.67 -13.83 9.50
N VAL A 432 11.25 -13.87 10.76
CA VAL A 432 10.35 -12.86 11.37
C VAL A 432 11.02 -12.05 12.47
N ARG A 433 12.14 -12.55 13.00
CA ARG A 433 12.89 -11.96 14.11
C ARG A 433 13.32 -10.52 13.81
N GLY A 434 14.09 -10.32 12.74
CA GLY A 434 14.57 -9.00 12.33
C GLY A 434 13.43 -7.97 12.14
N PRO A 435 12.39 -8.29 11.33
CA PRO A 435 11.24 -7.41 11.15
C PRO A 435 10.50 -7.04 12.45
N LEU A 436 10.26 -7.99 13.37
CA LEU A 436 9.60 -7.72 14.66
C LEU A 436 10.46 -6.85 15.57
N ILE A 437 11.76 -7.12 15.63
CA ILE A 437 12.70 -6.30 16.39
C ILE A 437 12.68 -4.86 15.85
N VAL A 438 12.73 -4.66 14.54
CA VAL A 438 12.65 -3.32 13.94
C VAL A 438 11.36 -2.60 14.32
N ALA A 439 10.22 -3.30 14.37
CA ALA A 439 8.94 -2.72 14.79
C ALA A 439 9.02 -2.21 16.24
N VAL A 440 9.51 -3.05 17.15
CA VAL A 440 9.68 -2.72 18.57
C VAL A 440 10.66 -1.57 18.75
N GLU A 441 11.86 -1.66 18.18
CA GLU A 441 12.91 -0.67 18.33
C GLU A 441 12.49 0.69 17.78
N SER A 442 11.81 0.70 16.62
CA SER A 442 11.28 1.93 16.02
C SER A 442 10.28 2.65 16.92
N TYR A 443 9.53 1.90 17.74
CA TYR A 443 8.56 2.46 18.66
C TYR A 443 9.20 2.87 19.98
N MET A 444 10.09 2.05 20.55
CA MET A 444 10.86 2.37 21.75
C MET A 444 11.75 3.60 21.56
N GLU A 445 12.18 3.88 20.33
CA GLU A 445 12.91 5.09 19.99
C GLU A 445 12.12 6.37 20.31
N ILE A 446 10.79 6.32 20.28
CA ILE A 446 9.94 7.43 20.73
C ILE A 446 10.17 7.68 22.23
N GLY A 447 10.21 6.63 23.05
CA GLY A 447 10.51 6.71 24.48
C GLY A 447 11.90 7.27 24.75
N ARG A 448 12.91 6.90 23.94
CA ARG A 448 14.28 7.45 24.07
C ARG A 448 14.31 8.95 23.77
N VAL A 449 13.63 9.38 22.70
CA VAL A 449 13.50 10.81 22.37
C VAL A 449 12.74 11.58 23.45
N LEU A 450 11.74 10.97 24.09
CA LEU A 450 11.03 11.59 25.22
C LEU A 450 11.93 11.77 26.45
N ARG A 451 12.82 10.80 26.74
CA ARG A 451 13.83 10.91 27.81
C ARG A 451 14.89 11.98 27.54
N GLU A 452 15.31 12.16 26.29
CA GLU A 452 16.33 13.16 25.92
C GLU A 452 15.82 14.60 26.02
N ARG A 453 14.50 14.83 25.97
CA ARG A 453 13.87 16.16 25.92
C ARG A 453 13.34 16.64 27.27
N ILE A 454 14.11 16.44 28.35
CA ILE A 454 13.76 16.97 29.67
C ILE A 454 13.62 18.50 29.56
N GLY A 455 12.43 19.03 29.80
CA GLY A 455 12.16 20.47 29.85
C GLY A 455 11.94 21.22 28.51
N VAL A 456 11.90 20.54 27.36
CA VAL A 456 11.61 21.20 26.07
C VAL A 456 10.27 20.70 25.50
N PRO A 457 9.19 21.52 25.51
CA PRO A 457 7.94 21.14 24.87
C PRO A 457 8.19 20.85 23.39
N SER A 458 7.63 19.74 22.91
CA SER A 458 7.75 19.29 21.52
C SER A 458 7.37 20.40 20.54
N GLN A 459 8.37 21.04 19.91
CA GLN A 459 8.17 22.01 18.82
C GLN A 459 7.78 21.31 17.51
N THR A 460 6.66 20.60 17.51
CA THR A 460 5.98 20.13 16.31
C THR A 460 4.55 20.67 16.34
N ARG A 461 4.03 21.07 15.18
CA ARG A 461 2.75 21.80 14.94
C ARG A 461 1.46 21.21 15.59
N ARG A 462 1.54 20.11 16.36
CA ARG A 462 0.45 19.46 17.13
C ARG A 462 0.91 18.71 18.40
N GLY A 463 2.03 19.06 19.03
CA GLY A 463 2.39 18.52 20.36
C GLY A 463 2.87 17.06 20.46
N ARG A 464 2.79 16.22 19.42
CA ARG A 464 3.34 14.85 19.44
C ARG A 464 4.87 14.82 19.30
N ALA A 465 5.55 14.16 20.24
CA ALA A 465 6.97 13.83 20.08
C ALA A 465 7.14 12.83 18.93
N THR A 466 8.01 13.15 17.97
CA THR A 466 8.30 12.28 16.82
C THR A 466 9.79 12.03 16.69
N VAL A 467 10.17 10.81 16.34
CA VAL A 467 11.56 10.45 16.02
C VAL A 467 11.98 11.11 14.68
N PRO A 468 13.15 11.76 14.58
CA PRO A 468 13.67 12.29 13.32
C PRO A 468 13.79 11.21 12.22
N ARG A 469 13.60 11.59 10.95
CA ARG A 469 13.57 10.62 9.81
C ARG A 469 14.88 9.82 9.67
N LEU A 470 16.02 10.48 9.78
CA LEU A 470 17.34 9.83 9.70
C LEU A 470 17.56 8.84 10.84
N ARG A 471 17.10 9.18 12.05
CA ARG A 471 17.19 8.32 13.23
C ARG A 471 16.33 7.07 13.07
N ARG A 472 15.13 7.17 12.47
CA ARG A 472 14.29 6.00 12.13
C ARG A 472 14.98 5.07 11.13
N LEU A 473 15.55 5.63 10.05
CA LEU A 473 16.27 4.84 9.05
C LEU A 473 17.48 4.13 9.66
N TRP A 474 18.23 4.82 10.52
CA TRP A 474 19.38 4.25 11.22
C TRP A 474 18.99 3.13 12.19
N VAL A 475 17.93 3.30 12.99
CA VAL A 475 17.42 2.25 13.90
C VAL A 475 16.97 1.02 13.11
N ALA A 476 16.25 1.20 12.01
CA ALA A 476 15.85 0.09 11.14
C ALA A 476 17.07 -0.63 10.54
N TRP A 477 18.03 0.12 9.98
CA TRP A 477 19.24 -0.44 9.38
C TRP A 477 20.11 -1.20 10.39
N LYS A 478 20.37 -0.60 11.55
CA LYS A 478 21.20 -1.18 12.62
C LYS A 478 20.67 -2.54 13.08
N ASN A 479 19.36 -2.63 13.31
CA ASN A 479 18.74 -3.85 13.82
C ASN A 479 18.56 -4.92 12.74
N LEU A 480 18.39 -4.56 11.46
CA LEU A 480 18.38 -5.53 10.37
C LEU A 480 19.76 -6.12 10.10
N TRP A 481 20.83 -5.33 10.24
CA TRP A 481 22.20 -5.77 9.97
C TRP A 481 22.82 -6.56 11.14
N SER A 482 22.43 -6.23 12.38
CA SER A 482 22.85 -6.96 13.58
C SER A 482 22.30 -8.40 13.68
N GLU A 483 21.31 -8.75 12.86
CA GLU A 483 20.58 -10.03 12.91
C GLU A 483 20.89 -10.94 11.70
N ARG A 484 21.78 -10.51 10.80
CA ARG A 484 22.46 -11.38 9.83
C ARG A 484 23.75 -11.89 10.44
#